data_AF-K3USN4-F1
#
_entry.id   AF-K3USN4-F1
#
_cell.length_a   1.000
_cell.length_b   1.000
_cell.length_c   1.000
_cell.angle_alpha   90.00
_cell.angle_beta   90.00
_cell.angle_gamma   90.00
#
_symmetry.space_group_name_H-M   'P 1'
#
loop_
_entity.id
_entity.type
_entity.pdbx_description
1 polymer ?
#
loop_
_entity_poly.entity_id
_entity_poly.type
_entity_poly.pdbx_seq_one_letter_code
_entity_poly.pdbx_strand_id
1 'polypeptide(L)'
;MKPCASLRLRALRQVAPSTRLSLPASARWQHSRAMSTVVDYHPRTSQPPPPPAGANEAVEKQRADKRNQILREAVTSTQVRHDWTKDEIAAIYYQPVLELAYQASTVHRRWHNPSEVQLCTLMNIKTGGCTEDCSYCAQSTRYQEGTGVPAKRVESVESVLAAARIAKEKGSTRFCMGAAWRDMRGRKNSLKNIKAMVEGVKGMGMEVCVTLGMIDAEQAKELKAAGLTAYNHNVDTSREFYPNVITTRSYDERLQTLSHVRDAGINVCSGGILGLGESSEDRVGLLHTVSTLPSHPESFPVNALVPIKGTPLGDRPMVEFTSMLRTIATARIIMPSTIIRIAAGRKTMSEEKQALCFMAGANAIFTGEKMLTTECNGWDEDAAMFGRWGLEPMKSFDKSPQPAPETRVL
;
A
#
# COMPACT_ATOMS: atom_id res chain seq x y z
N MET A 1 69.30 35.84 -37.31
CA MET A 1 70.61 35.20 -37.56
C MET A 1 70.39 33.70 -37.77
N LYS A 2 70.71 33.15 -38.96
CA LYS A 2 70.90 31.70 -39.20
C LYS A 2 72.33 31.31 -38.76
N PRO A 3 72.62 30.03 -38.48
CA PRO A 3 73.13 29.07 -39.51
C PRO A 3 72.41 27.69 -39.44
N CYS A 4 72.22 26.92 -40.54
CA CYS A 4 73.16 25.99 -41.23
C CYS A 4 73.63 24.82 -40.34
N ALA A 5 73.73 23.54 -40.72
CA ALA A 5 73.53 22.82 -41.98
C ALA A 5 73.53 21.29 -41.75
N SER A 6 72.86 20.57 -42.65
CA SER A 6 73.09 19.22 -43.22
C SER A 6 74.06 18.20 -42.60
N LEU A 7 73.63 16.92 -42.60
CA LEU A 7 74.50 15.81 -42.99
C LEU A 7 73.81 14.82 -43.95
N ARG A 8 74.62 14.34 -44.90
CA ARG A 8 74.37 13.57 -46.14
C ARG A 8 74.24 12.04 -45.87
N LEU A 9 73.35 11.25 -46.50
CA LEU A 9 73.30 10.70 -47.88
C LEU A 9 74.09 9.37 -48.08
N ARG A 10 73.37 8.25 -48.37
CA ARG A 10 73.71 7.06 -49.21
C ARG A 10 72.59 5.99 -49.03
N ALA A 11 71.69 5.68 -49.99
CA ALA A 11 71.83 4.94 -51.27
C ALA A 11 72.32 3.48 -51.04
N LEU A 12 71.65 2.37 -51.40
CA LEU A 12 71.02 1.94 -52.67
C LEU A 12 70.15 0.66 -52.52
N ARG A 13 69.05 0.62 -53.28
CA ARG A 13 68.45 -0.46 -54.13
C ARG A 13 68.51 -1.95 -53.71
N GLN A 14 67.35 -2.64 -53.82
CA GLN A 14 67.02 -3.60 -54.90
C GLN A 14 65.52 -4.03 -54.81
N VAL A 15 64.70 -3.74 -55.83
CA VAL A 15 64.18 -4.61 -56.92
C VAL A 15 62.87 -5.37 -56.57
N ALA A 16 61.86 -5.17 -57.43
CA ALA A 16 60.44 -5.57 -57.43
C ALA A 16 60.23 -7.09 -57.78
N PRO A 17 59.02 -7.67 -58.11
CA PRO A 17 57.69 -7.06 -58.40
C PRO A 17 56.39 -7.88 -58.05
N SER A 18 55.24 -7.24 -58.32
CA SER A 18 53.94 -7.78 -58.80
C SER A 18 53.14 -8.74 -57.91
N THR A 19 51.87 -8.47 -57.62
CA THR A 19 50.77 -8.71 -58.58
C THR A 19 49.48 -7.97 -58.21
N ARG A 20 48.67 -7.71 -59.25
CA ARG A 20 47.43 -6.91 -59.30
C ARG A 20 46.21 -7.65 -58.72
N LEU A 21 45.16 -6.89 -58.37
CA LEU A 21 43.75 -7.02 -58.81
C LEU A 21 42.85 -6.16 -57.89
N SER A 22 42.48 -4.94 -58.30
CA SER A 22 41.25 -4.54 -59.04
C SER A 22 40.02 -4.31 -58.14
N LEU A 23 39.62 -3.03 -58.04
CA LEU A 23 38.36 -2.51 -57.49
C LEU A 23 37.16 -2.90 -58.38
N PRO A 24 35.91 -2.77 -57.87
CA PRO A 24 35.16 -1.60 -58.31
C PRO A 24 34.31 -0.92 -57.23
N ALA A 25 34.06 0.36 -57.48
CA ALA A 25 33.08 1.20 -56.81
C ALA A 25 31.65 0.90 -57.28
N SER A 26 30.66 1.00 -56.40
CA SER A 26 29.42 1.74 -56.69
C SER A 26 28.54 1.93 -55.45
N ALA A 27 27.99 3.14 -55.40
CA ALA A 27 27.13 3.77 -54.42
C ALA A 27 25.93 2.97 -53.89
N ARG A 28 25.54 3.23 -52.63
CA ARG A 28 24.25 3.84 -52.27
C ARG A 28 24.22 4.24 -50.79
N TRP A 29 23.69 5.44 -50.55
CA TRP A 29 23.41 5.98 -49.22
C TRP A 29 22.35 5.16 -48.49
N GLN A 30 22.54 4.90 -47.20
CA GLN A 30 21.51 5.08 -46.17
C GLN A 30 22.12 4.98 -44.77
N HIS A 31 21.82 5.97 -43.93
CA HIS A 31 22.24 6.03 -42.54
C HIS A 31 21.68 4.84 -41.76
N SER A 32 22.55 3.91 -41.35
CA SER A 32 22.29 3.09 -40.16
C SER A 32 23.21 3.59 -39.05
N ARG A 33 22.70 4.50 -38.21
CA ARG A 33 23.24 4.59 -36.86
C ARG A 33 22.95 3.23 -36.23
N ALA A 34 24.01 2.52 -35.84
CA ALA A 34 23.89 1.35 -35.00
C ALA A 34 23.10 1.76 -33.76
N MET A 35 21.86 1.28 -33.65
CA MET A 35 21.08 1.46 -32.42
C MET A 35 21.80 0.66 -31.33
N SER A 36 22.02 1.29 -30.18
CA SER A 36 22.56 0.61 -29.00
C SER A 36 21.62 -0.53 -28.62
N THR A 37 22.14 -1.77 -28.62
CA THR A 37 21.39 -2.95 -28.20
C THR A 37 21.04 -2.82 -26.72
N VAL A 38 19.74 -2.74 -26.42
CA VAL A 38 19.25 -2.87 -25.04
C VAL A 38 19.55 -4.30 -24.59
N VAL A 39 20.17 -4.46 -23.42
CA VAL A 39 20.42 -5.78 -22.81
C VAL A 39 19.09 -6.51 -22.67
N ASP A 40 19.05 -7.79 -23.08
CA ASP A 40 17.85 -8.61 -23.11
C ASP A 40 17.14 -8.64 -21.74
N TYR A 41 16.07 -7.87 -21.62
CA TYR A 41 15.11 -8.01 -20.55
C TYR A 41 14.29 -9.28 -20.81
N HIS A 42 14.36 -10.25 -19.89
CA HIS A 42 13.50 -11.44 -19.92
C HIS A 42 12.26 -11.18 -19.06
N PRO A 43 11.13 -10.68 -19.62
CA PRO A 43 9.88 -10.64 -18.89
C PRO A 43 9.46 -12.07 -18.55
N ARG A 44 9.06 -12.32 -17.28
CA ARG A 44 8.27 -13.51 -16.97
C ARG A 44 6.94 -13.36 -17.70
N THR A 45 6.73 -14.17 -18.72
CA THR A 45 5.47 -14.25 -19.46
C THR A 45 4.48 -15.06 -18.63
N SER A 46 3.66 -14.39 -17.83
CA SER A 46 2.35 -14.97 -17.46
C SER A 46 1.43 -14.74 -18.64
N GLN A 47 1.28 -15.72 -19.53
CA GLN A 47 0.17 -15.66 -20.47
C GLN A 47 -1.14 -15.68 -19.66
N PRO A 48 -2.11 -14.79 -19.95
CA PRO A 48 -3.43 -14.91 -19.36
C PRO A 48 -3.97 -16.30 -19.71
N PRO A 49 -4.66 -16.99 -18.77
CA PRO A 49 -5.20 -18.30 -19.04
C PRO A 49 -6.11 -18.23 -20.28
N PRO A 50 -5.98 -19.18 -21.23
CA PRO A 50 -6.87 -19.23 -22.37
C PRO A 50 -8.32 -19.34 -21.87
N PRO A 51 -9.30 -18.74 -22.58
CA PRO A 51 -10.69 -18.87 -22.20
C PRO A 51 -11.06 -20.35 -22.07
N PRO A 52 -11.93 -20.72 -21.10
CA PRO A 52 -12.30 -22.11 -20.88
C PRO A 52 -12.80 -22.74 -22.19
N ALA A 53 -12.22 -23.87 -22.55
CA ALA A 53 -12.60 -24.60 -23.76
C ALA A 53 -14.08 -24.99 -23.69
N GLY A 54 -14.88 -24.51 -24.66
CA GLY A 54 -16.30 -24.81 -24.76
C GLY A 54 -17.26 -23.71 -24.27
N ALA A 55 -16.77 -22.51 -23.94
CA ALA A 55 -17.66 -21.40 -23.66
C ALA A 55 -18.30 -20.86 -24.96
N ASN A 56 -19.63 -20.91 -25.04
CA ASN A 56 -20.40 -20.30 -26.13
C ASN A 56 -20.08 -18.79 -26.21
N GLU A 57 -19.61 -18.30 -27.35
CA GLU A 57 -19.20 -16.90 -27.55
C GLU A 57 -20.30 -15.90 -27.13
N ALA A 58 -21.57 -16.25 -27.34
CA ALA A 58 -22.70 -15.42 -26.92
C ALA A 58 -22.81 -15.32 -25.39
N VAL A 59 -22.52 -16.41 -24.67
CA VAL A 59 -22.54 -16.46 -23.20
C VAL A 59 -21.37 -15.66 -22.62
N GLU A 60 -20.18 -15.75 -23.22
CA GLU A 60 -19.03 -14.95 -22.78
C GLU A 60 -19.23 -13.46 -23.05
N LYS A 61 -19.84 -13.10 -24.19
CA LYS A 61 -20.23 -11.72 -24.48
C LYS A 61 -21.23 -11.21 -23.43
N GLN A 62 -22.28 -11.98 -23.13
CA GLN A 62 -23.27 -11.60 -22.13
C GLN A 62 -22.66 -11.42 -20.72
N ARG A 63 -21.71 -12.29 -20.34
CA ARG A 63 -20.95 -12.15 -19.09
C ARG A 63 -20.10 -10.89 -19.08
N ALA A 64 -19.42 -10.59 -20.20
CA ALA A 64 -18.62 -9.37 -20.34
C ALA A 64 -19.48 -8.10 -20.24
N ASP A 65 -20.63 -8.08 -20.93
CA ASP A 65 -21.58 -6.97 -20.89
C ASP A 65 -22.11 -6.75 -19.47
N LYS A 66 -22.47 -7.83 -18.76
CA LYS A 66 -22.88 -7.75 -17.35
C LYS A 66 -21.77 -7.19 -16.44
N ARG A 67 -20.52 -7.63 -16.61
CA ARG A 67 -19.39 -7.10 -15.82
C ARG A 67 -19.18 -5.61 -16.07
N ASN A 68 -19.27 -5.17 -17.33
CA ASN A 68 -19.11 -3.76 -17.70
C ASN A 68 -20.27 -2.90 -17.19
N GLN A 69 -21.48 -3.44 -17.17
CA GLN A 69 -22.63 -2.79 -16.55
C GLN A 69 -22.40 -2.57 -15.05
N ILE A 70 -21.98 -3.61 -14.32
CA ILE A 70 -21.67 -3.50 -12.88
C ILE A 70 -20.61 -2.44 -12.63
N LEU A 71 -19.51 -2.45 -13.40
CA LEU A 71 -18.46 -1.43 -13.28
C LEU A 71 -19.02 -0.02 -13.53
N ARG A 72 -19.82 0.16 -14.60
CA ARG A 72 -20.39 1.45 -14.94
C ARG A 72 -21.28 1.97 -13.82
N GLU A 73 -22.18 1.14 -13.31
CA GLU A 73 -23.08 1.49 -12.20
C GLU A 73 -22.29 1.86 -10.93
N ALA A 74 -21.24 1.10 -10.62
CA ALA A 74 -20.35 1.38 -9.49
C ALA A 74 -19.66 2.76 -9.63
N VAL A 75 -19.12 3.04 -10.81
CA VAL A 75 -18.36 4.28 -11.08
C VAL A 75 -19.26 5.51 -11.17
N THR A 76 -20.48 5.38 -11.72
CA THR A 76 -21.39 6.52 -11.88
C THR A 76 -22.22 6.80 -10.63
N SER A 77 -22.24 5.88 -9.66
CA SER A 77 -22.94 6.08 -8.40
C SER A 77 -22.46 7.34 -7.66
N THR A 78 -23.42 8.10 -7.14
CA THR A 78 -23.20 9.25 -6.25
C THR A 78 -23.54 8.92 -4.80
N GLN A 79 -23.91 7.67 -4.51
CA GLN A 79 -24.26 7.20 -3.17
C GLN A 79 -23.37 6.04 -2.74
N VAL A 80 -23.12 5.96 -1.42
CA VAL A 80 -22.45 4.81 -0.81
C VAL A 80 -23.47 3.68 -0.61
N ARG A 81 -23.14 2.48 -1.11
CA ARG A 81 -23.91 1.25 -0.84
C ARG A 81 -23.04 0.25 -0.06
N HIS A 82 -23.69 -0.64 0.69
CA HIS A 82 -23.06 -1.59 1.62
C HIS A 82 -23.47 -3.05 1.37
N ASP A 83 -24.18 -3.31 0.28
CA ASP A 83 -24.79 -4.61 -0.07
C ASP A 83 -24.06 -5.28 -1.24
N TRP A 84 -22.76 -4.98 -1.40
CA TRP A 84 -21.91 -5.57 -2.43
C TRP A 84 -21.89 -7.09 -2.33
N THR A 85 -22.16 -7.76 -3.44
CA THR A 85 -21.94 -9.21 -3.57
C THR A 85 -20.48 -9.50 -3.99
N LYS A 86 -19.98 -10.70 -3.67
CA LYS A 86 -18.66 -11.15 -4.14
C LYS A 86 -18.56 -11.14 -5.67
N ASP A 87 -19.65 -11.44 -6.38
CA ASP A 87 -19.70 -11.46 -7.84
C ASP A 87 -19.61 -10.05 -8.44
N GLU A 88 -20.28 -9.05 -7.84
CA GLU A 88 -20.13 -7.65 -8.26
C GLU A 88 -18.70 -7.14 -8.03
N ILE A 89 -18.12 -7.45 -6.87
CA ILE A 89 -16.73 -7.07 -6.58
C ILE A 89 -15.77 -7.78 -7.55
N ALA A 90 -15.98 -9.07 -7.84
CA ALA A 90 -15.18 -9.80 -8.82
C ALA A 90 -15.30 -9.18 -10.22
N ALA A 91 -16.50 -8.76 -10.63
CA ALA A 91 -16.73 -8.10 -11.91
C ALA A 91 -15.94 -6.79 -12.08
N ILE A 92 -15.69 -6.07 -10.98
CA ILE A 92 -14.83 -4.87 -10.94
C ILE A 92 -13.36 -5.28 -10.81
N TYR A 93 -13.04 -6.16 -9.86
CA TYR A 93 -11.68 -6.55 -9.50
C TYR A 93 -10.93 -7.15 -10.69
N TYR A 94 -11.59 -7.94 -11.55
CA TYR A 94 -10.93 -8.60 -12.70
C TYR A 94 -10.90 -7.77 -13.99
N GLN A 95 -11.28 -6.49 -13.97
CA GLN A 95 -11.17 -5.60 -15.13
C GLN A 95 -9.70 -5.44 -15.60
N PRO A 96 -9.44 -5.03 -16.85
CA PRO A 96 -8.08 -4.66 -17.27
C PRO A 96 -7.49 -3.62 -16.31
N VAL A 97 -6.27 -3.84 -15.80
CA VAL A 97 -5.76 -3.09 -14.63
C VAL A 97 -5.66 -1.58 -14.87
N LEU A 98 -5.33 -1.16 -16.11
CA LEU A 98 -5.24 0.26 -16.48
C LEU A 98 -6.63 0.90 -16.53
N GLU A 99 -7.60 0.21 -17.10
CA GLU A 99 -9.00 0.67 -17.13
C GLU A 99 -9.55 0.77 -15.71
N LEU A 100 -9.31 -0.24 -14.88
CA LEU A 100 -9.70 -0.24 -13.48
C LEU A 100 -9.11 0.95 -12.71
N ALA A 101 -7.81 1.23 -12.90
CA ALA A 101 -7.14 2.37 -12.26
C ALA A 101 -7.69 3.71 -12.73
N TYR A 102 -7.99 3.86 -14.03
CA TYR A 102 -8.61 5.06 -14.59
C TYR A 102 -10.01 5.31 -14.00
N GLN A 103 -10.84 4.27 -13.96
CA GLN A 103 -12.19 4.36 -13.37
C GLN A 103 -12.12 4.69 -11.87
N ALA A 104 -11.21 4.08 -11.14
CA ALA A 104 -10.98 4.40 -9.73
C ALA A 104 -10.50 5.85 -9.52
N SER A 105 -9.66 6.38 -10.41
CA SER A 105 -9.26 7.80 -10.40
C SER A 105 -10.45 8.73 -10.56
N THR A 106 -11.38 8.40 -11.46
CA THR A 106 -12.61 9.16 -11.68
C THR A 106 -13.48 9.18 -10.42
N VAL A 107 -13.64 8.03 -9.75
CA VAL A 107 -14.34 7.96 -8.46
C VAL A 107 -13.59 8.77 -7.40
N HIS A 108 -12.27 8.64 -7.30
CA HIS A 108 -11.47 9.34 -6.30
C HIS A 108 -11.65 10.87 -6.39
N ARG A 109 -11.56 11.43 -7.59
CA ARG A 109 -11.73 12.88 -7.84
C ARG A 109 -13.14 13.40 -7.54
N ARG A 110 -14.16 12.53 -7.53
CA ARG A 110 -15.53 12.92 -7.15
C ARG A 110 -15.73 12.94 -5.64
N TRP A 111 -14.98 12.16 -4.88
CA TRP A 111 -15.21 11.96 -3.45
C TRP A 111 -14.13 12.57 -2.55
N HIS A 112 -12.96 12.90 -3.11
CA HIS A 112 -11.80 13.42 -2.38
C HIS A 112 -11.07 14.49 -3.20
N ASN A 113 -10.32 15.35 -2.52
CA ASN A 113 -9.32 16.18 -3.17
C ASN A 113 -8.15 15.27 -3.64
N PRO A 114 -7.90 15.14 -4.96
CA PRO A 114 -6.89 14.22 -5.49
C PRO A 114 -5.45 14.62 -5.20
N SER A 115 -5.21 15.87 -4.78
CA SER A 115 -3.89 16.35 -4.39
C SER A 115 -3.59 16.09 -2.90
N GLU A 116 -4.59 15.81 -2.08
CA GLU A 116 -4.42 15.63 -0.64
C GLU A 116 -4.15 14.18 -0.25
N VAL A 117 -3.07 13.96 0.50
CA VAL A 117 -2.73 12.65 1.05
C VAL A 117 -2.59 12.75 2.57
N GLN A 118 -3.28 11.88 3.30
CA GLN A 118 -3.18 11.83 4.76
C GLN A 118 -1.84 11.22 5.20
N LEU A 119 -1.09 11.98 6.00
CA LEU A 119 0.17 11.57 6.58
C LEU A 119 -0.01 11.05 8.00
N CYS A 120 0.30 9.77 8.22
CA CYS A 120 0.23 9.13 9.53
C CYS A 120 1.61 8.73 10.02
N THR A 121 2.00 9.05 11.25
CA THR A 121 3.19 8.43 11.88
C THR A 121 2.75 7.34 12.85
N LEU A 122 3.47 6.21 12.85
CA LEU A 122 3.17 5.05 13.71
C LEU A 122 4.33 4.79 14.66
N MET A 123 4.04 4.71 15.95
CA MET A 123 4.98 4.30 16.98
C MET A 123 4.62 2.91 17.53
N ASN A 124 5.61 2.03 17.62
CA ASN A 124 5.49 0.77 18.35
C ASN A 124 5.65 1.02 19.85
N ILE A 125 4.54 1.23 20.55
CA ILE A 125 4.56 1.56 21.98
C ILE A 125 4.75 0.35 22.88
N LYS A 126 4.60 -0.88 22.38
CA LYS A 126 4.96 -2.11 23.08
C LYS A 126 5.43 -3.14 22.06
N THR A 127 6.72 -3.43 22.04
CA THR A 127 7.36 -4.32 21.06
C THR A 127 7.49 -5.77 21.55
N GLY A 128 7.30 -6.72 20.63
CA GLY A 128 7.58 -8.15 20.86
C GLY A 128 6.68 -8.77 21.92
N GLY A 129 6.92 -10.03 22.31
CA GLY A 129 6.16 -10.67 23.40
C GLY A 129 4.66 -10.82 23.12
N CYS A 130 4.24 -10.93 21.86
CA CYS A 130 2.85 -11.17 21.48
C CYS A 130 2.56 -12.68 21.46
N THR A 131 1.47 -13.10 22.08
CA THR A 131 1.07 -14.52 22.18
C THR A 131 0.43 -15.07 20.90
N GLU A 132 0.04 -14.18 19.99
CA GLU A 132 -0.60 -14.55 18.73
C GLU A 132 0.36 -15.21 17.75
N ASP A 133 -0.14 -16.03 16.84
CA ASP A 133 0.65 -16.86 15.92
C ASP A 133 0.60 -16.39 14.46
N CYS A 134 0.41 -15.09 14.22
CA CYS A 134 0.29 -14.57 12.86
C CYS A 134 1.55 -14.91 12.04
N SER A 135 1.42 -15.71 10.99
CA SER A 135 2.53 -16.26 10.20
C SER A 135 3.44 -15.22 9.51
N TYR A 136 3.00 -13.96 9.44
CA TYR A 136 3.76 -12.83 8.89
C TYR A 136 4.42 -11.93 9.95
N CYS A 137 4.06 -12.08 11.23
CA CYS A 137 4.37 -11.06 12.24
C CYS A 137 5.65 -11.38 13.01
N ALA A 138 6.65 -10.51 12.90
CA ALA A 138 7.92 -10.64 13.62
C ALA A 138 7.82 -10.44 15.14
N GLN A 139 6.68 -9.98 15.66
CA GLN A 139 6.49 -9.73 17.10
C GLN A 139 5.89 -10.91 17.86
N SER A 140 5.55 -12.00 17.16
CA SER A 140 5.04 -13.23 17.77
C SER A 140 6.13 -13.94 18.58
N THR A 141 5.82 -14.35 19.80
CA THR A 141 6.72 -15.19 20.60
C THR A 141 6.98 -16.56 19.97
N ARG A 142 6.10 -17.01 19.06
CA ARG A 142 6.27 -18.28 18.33
C ARG A 142 7.49 -18.28 17.41
N TYR A 143 7.91 -17.11 16.94
CA TYR A 143 8.98 -16.93 15.95
C TYR A 143 10.13 -16.06 16.48
N GLN A 144 10.15 -15.77 17.78
CA GLN A 144 11.07 -14.79 18.37
C GLN A 144 12.55 -15.17 18.15
N GLU A 145 12.89 -16.47 18.24
CA GLU A 145 14.25 -16.96 18.00
C GLU A 145 14.71 -16.68 16.57
N GLY A 146 13.87 -16.94 15.58
CA GLY A 146 14.20 -16.72 14.17
C GLY A 146 14.18 -15.25 13.75
N THR A 147 13.30 -14.45 14.36
CA THR A 147 13.10 -13.04 13.98
C THR A 147 13.99 -12.08 14.76
N GLY A 148 14.48 -12.47 15.93
CA GLY A 148 15.37 -11.68 16.77
C GLY A 148 14.72 -10.44 17.41
N VAL A 149 13.40 -10.26 17.31
CA VAL A 149 12.71 -9.09 17.87
C VAL A 149 12.61 -9.20 19.40
N PRO A 150 13.27 -8.32 20.19
CA PRO A 150 13.23 -8.42 21.63
C PRO A 150 11.88 -7.92 22.18
N ALA A 151 11.41 -8.56 23.26
CA ALA A 151 10.28 -8.05 24.02
C ALA A 151 10.70 -6.80 24.80
N LYS A 152 9.98 -5.69 24.60
CA LYS A 152 10.17 -4.45 25.34
C LYS A 152 8.92 -4.12 26.14
N ARG A 153 9.11 -3.42 27.26
CA ARG A 153 8.00 -2.88 28.05
C ARG A 153 7.26 -1.80 27.25
N VAL A 154 6.05 -1.48 27.70
CA VAL A 154 5.30 -0.36 27.13
C VAL A 154 6.06 0.94 27.35
N GLU A 155 6.11 1.78 26.33
CA GLU A 155 6.71 3.12 26.36
C GLU A 155 6.03 4.02 27.39
N SER A 156 6.77 4.99 27.94
CA SER A 156 6.20 5.98 28.84
C SER A 156 5.30 6.96 28.08
N VAL A 157 4.34 7.57 28.78
CA VAL A 157 3.48 8.61 28.19
C VAL A 157 4.34 9.75 27.62
N GLU A 158 5.37 10.18 28.35
CA GLU A 158 6.28 11.25 27.93
C GLU A 158 7.04 10.92 26.64
N SER A 159 7.55 9.68 26.52
CA SER A 159 8.23 9.17 25.31
C SER A 159 7.30 9.24 24.10
N VAL A 160 6.07 8.78 24.26
CA VAL A 160 5.05 8.80 23.20
C VAL A 160 4.68 10.23 22.80
N LEU A 161 4.47 11.12 23.77
CA LEU A 161 4.14 12.52 23.49
C LEU A 161 5.31 13.28 22.85
N ALA A 162 6.56 12.92 23.16
CA ALA A 162 7.72 13.48 22.48
C ALA A 162 7.79 13.05 21.01
N ALA A 163 7.58 11.76 20.73
CA ALA A 163 7.51 11.25 19.36
C ALA A 163 6.34 11.88 18.56
N ALA A 164 5.18 12.08 19.20
CA ALA A 164 4.03 12.74 18.58
C ALA A 164 4.31 14.20 18.22
N ARG A 165 5.02 14.95 19.09
CA ARG A 165 5.45 16.33 18.79
C ARG A 165 6.34 16.39 17.55
N ILE A 166 7.34 15.51 17.45
CA ILE A 166 8.22 15.42 16.28
C ILE A 166 7.40 15.09 15.02
N ALA A 167 6.50 14.11 15.09
CA ALA A 167 5.65 13.75 13.97
C ALA A 167 4.78 14.92 13.49
N LYS A 168 4.20 15.69 14.42
CA LYS A 168 3.42 16.89 14.12
C LYS A 168 4.27 17.96 13.44
N GLU A 169 5.45 18.26 13.98
CA GLU A 169 6.39 19.24 13.42
C GLU A 169 6.83 18.85 12.00
N LYS A 170 6.89 17.54 11.72
CA LYS A 170 7.17 16.97 10.39
C LYS A 170 5.93 16.80 9.51
N GLY A 171 4.80 17.40 9.86
CA GLY A 171 3.61 17.48 9.01
C GLY A 171 2.65 16.29 9.08
N SER A 172 2.86 15.34 10.00
CA SER A 172 1.89 14.25 10.19
C SER A 172 0.61 14.77 10.82
N THR A 173 -0.53 14.30 10.32
CA THR A 173 -1.85 14.76 10.79
C THR A 173 -2.57 13.75 11.68
N ARG A 174 -2.11 12.48 11.66
CA ARG A 174 -2.54 11.41 12.55
C ARG A 174 -1.35 10.71 13.19
N PHE A 175 -1.39 10.52 14.51
CA PHE A 175 -0.40 9.72 15.23
C PHE A 175 -1.01 8.40 15.69
N CYS A 176 -0.37 7.30 15.31
CA CYS A 176 -0.82 5.94 15.54
C CYS A 176 0.09 5.26 16.58
N MET A 177 -0.49 4.53 17.53
CA MET A 177 0.24 3.76 18.54
C MET A 177 -0.10 2.28 18.44
N GLY A 178 0.90 1.43 18.17
CA GLY A 178 0.72 -0.02 18.08
C GLY A 178 1.31 -0.74 19.28
N ALA A 179 0.57 -1.68 19.84
CA ALA A 179 1.03 -2.55 20.92
C ALA A 179 0.95 -4.02 20.49
N ALA A 180 2.03 -4.76 20.74
CA ALA A 180 2.11 -6.20 20.47
C ALA A 180 1.35 -7.02 21.54
N TRP A 181 0.04 -6.80 21.65
CA TRP A 181 -0.87 -7.55 22.52
C TRP A 181 -1.93 -8.29 21.70
N ARG A 182 -2.36 -9.44 22.22
CA ARG A 182 -3.56 -10.12 21.73
C ARG A 182 -4.81 -9.27 21.98
N ASP A 183 -4.98 -8.85 23.23
CA ASP A 183 -6.13 -8.12 23.72
C ASP A 183 -5.77 -7.29 24.96
N MET A 184 -6.74 -6.48 25.40
CA MET A 184 -6.64 -5.60 26.57
C MET A 184 -7.20 -6.22 27.86
N ARG A 185 -7.57 -7.50 27.88
CA ARG A 185 -8.15 -8.14 29.08
C ARG A 185 -7.11 -8.17 30.21
N GLY A 186 -7.52 -7.73 31.39
CA GLY A 186 -6.64 -7.61 32.56
C GLY A 186 -5.61 -6.48 32.50
N ARG A 187 -5.61 -5.63 31.46
CA ARG A 187 -4.60 -4.57 31.26
C ARG A 187 -5.02 -3.19 31.76
N LYS A 188 -5.64 -3.10 32.94
CA LYS A 188 -6.20 -1.84 33.47
C LYS A 188 -5.16 -0.71 33.58
N ASN A 189 -3.96 -1.01 34.10
CA ASN A 189 -2.89 -0.02 34.20
C ASN A 189 -2.37 0.43 32.84
N SER A 190 -2.24 -0.50 31.87
CA SER A 190 -1.86 -0.13 30.51
C SER A 190 -2.94 0.73 29.86
N LEU A 191 -4.23 0.38 29.99
CA LEU A 191 -5.33 1.18 29.46
C LEU A 191 -5.32 2.60 30.03
N LYS A 192 -5.08 2.77 31.34
CA LYS A 192 -4.90 4.10 31.96
C LYS A 192 -3.80 4.90 31.27
N ASN A 193 -2.63 4.30 31.03
CA ASN A 193 -1.52 4.98 30.35
C ASN A 193 -1.85 5.29 28.88
N ILE A 194 -2.51 4.37 28.17
CA ILE A 194 -2.96 4.60 26.79
C ILE A 194 -3.92 5.79 26.73
N LYS A 195 -4.87 5.91 27.65
CA LYS A 195 -5.78 7.06 27.69
C LYS A 195 -5.03 8.37 27.86
N ALA A 196 -4.04 8.42 28.75
CA ALA A 196 -3.19 9.61 28.91
C ALA A 196 -2.38 9.93 27.64
N MET A 197 -1.89 8.92 26.91
CA MET A 197 -1.25 9.12 25.61
C MET A 197 -2.25 9.69 24.58
N VAL A 198 -3.46 9.12 24.53
CA VAL A 198 -4.53 9.55 23.62
C VAL A 198 -4.92 11.00 23.88
N GLU A 199 -5.17 11.36 25.14
CA GLU A 199 -5.50 12.72 25.57
C GLU A 199 -4.39 13.70 25.21
N GLY A 200 -3.12 13.35 25.46
CA GLY A 200 -1.98 14.21 25.15
C GLY A 200 -1.80 14.43 23.65
N VAL A 201 -1.91 13.39 22.82
CA VAL A 201 -1.83 13.52 21.35
C VAL A 201 -3.01 14.33 20.81
N LYS A 202 -4.23 14.06 21.29
CA LYS A 202 -5.43 14.82 20.90
C LYS A 202 -5.31 16.30 21.28
N GLY A 203 -4.75 16.59 22.46
CA GLY A 203 -4.46 17.95 22.94
C GLY A 203 -3.45 18.71 22.07
N MET A 204 -2.62 18.00 21.29
CA MET A 204 -1.75 18.62 20.28
C MET A 204 -2.50 18.98 18.99
N GLY A 205 -3.80 18.72 18.88
CA GLY A 205 -4.58 18.98 17.67
C GLY A 205 -4.30 17.98 16.54
N MET A 206 -3.83 16.78 16.88
CA MET A 206 -3.66 15.68 15.93
C MET A 206 -4.81 14.68 16.05
N GLU A 207 -5.10 13.97 14.96
CA GLU A 207 -5.84 12.72 15.05
C GLU A 207 -5.00 11.68 15.78
N VAL A 208 -5.67 10.84 16.56
CA VAL A 208 -5.02 9.80 17.36
C VAL A 208 -5.65 8.44 17.13
N CYS A 209 -4.79 7.47 16.82
CA CYS A 209 -5.17 6.10 16.51
C CYS A 209 -4.40 5.11 17.37
N VAL A 210 -5.03 4.00 17.73
CA VAL A 210 -4.35 2.90 18.43
C VAL A 210 -4.65 1.56 17.76
N THR A 211 -3.75 0.60 17.94
CA THR A 211 -4.01 -0.82 17.69
C THR A 211 -3.49 -1.64 18.86
N LEU A 212 -4.42 -2.15 19.68
CA LEU A 212 -4.13 -2.80 20.96
C LEU A 212 -4.62 -4.25 21.01
N GLY A 213 -4.95 -4.82 19.85
CA GLY A 213 -5.58 -6.13 19.73
C GLY A 213 -7.10 -6.05 19.85
N MET A 214 -7.72 -7.09 20.41
CA MET A 214 -9.16 -7.15 20.69
C MET A 214 -9.51 -6.34 21.95
N ILE A 215 -10.64 -5.62 21.89
CA ILE A 215 -11.20 -4.84 23.00
C ILE A 215 -12.68 -5.13 23.19
N ASP A 216 -13.17 -4.98 24.41
CA ASP A 216 -14.59 -5.01 24.73
C ASP A 216 -15.27 -3.64 24.55
N ALA A 217 -16.60 -3.61 24.69
CA ALA A 217 -17.40 -2.39 24.53
C ALA A 217 -17.06 -1.30 25.55
N GLU A 218 -16.72 -1.66 26.80
CA GLU A 218 -16.41 -0.69 27.84
C GLU A 218 -15.02 -0.06 27.59
N GLN A 219 -14.04 -0.87 27.19
CA GLN A 219 -12.73 -0.37 26.76
C GLN A 219 -12.84 0.56 25.56
N ALA A 220 -13.71 0.26 24.59
CA ALA A 220 -13.96 1.13 23.45
C ALA A 220 -14.55 2.49 23.89
N LYS A 221 -15.54 2.49 24.79
CA LYS A 221 -16.11 3.73 25.36
C LYS A 221 -15.08 4.53 26.14
N GLU A 222 -14.25 3.88 26.96
CA GLU A 222 -13.16 4.53 27.69
C GLU A 222 -12.15 5.22 26.76
N LEU A 223 -11.77 4.55 25.66
CA LEU A 223 -10.88 5.12 24.65
C LEU A 223 -11.54 6.27 23.90
N LYS A 224 -12.83 6.16 23.57
CA LYS A 224 -13.58 7.27 22.96
C LYS A 224 -13.62 8.49 23.87
N ALA A 225 -13.90 8.30 25.15
CA ALA A 225 -13.96 9.35 26.14
C ALA A 225 -12.61 10.07 26.31
N ALA A 226 -11.49 9.35 26.21
CA ALA A 226 -10.14 9.93 26.19
C ALA A 226 -9.84 10.74 24.91
N GLY A 227 -10.69 10.68 23.89
CA GLY A 227 -10.53 11.42 22.63
C GLY A 227 -9.98 10.59 21.47
N LEU A 228 -10.00 9.26 21.56
CA LEU A 228 -9.53 8.39 20.47
C LEU A 228 -10.33 8.65 19.19
N THR A 229 -9.62 8.91 18.09
CA THR A 229 -10.26 9.23 16.81
C THR A 229 -10.48 8.01 15.94
N ALA A 230 -9.51 7.08 15.91
CA ALA A 230 -9.59 5.86 15.13
C ALA A 230 -9.02 4.65 15.89
N TYR A 231 -9.50 3.45 15.57
CA TYR A 231 -8.96 2.21 16.09
C TYR A 231 -8.60 1.29 14.93
N ASN A 232 -7.35 0.85 14.87
CA ASN A 232 -6.89 -0.07 13.82
C ASN A 232 -7.06 -1.53 14.25
N HIS A 233 -7.86 -2.26 13.48
CA HIS A 233 -8.13 -3.68 13.67
C HIS A 233 -8.46 -4.34 12.33
N ASN A 234 -7.41 -4.72 11.59
CA ASN A 234 -7.53 -5.36 10.28
C ASN A 234 -8.38 -6.64 10.30
N VAL A 235 -8.80 -7.13 9.14
CA VAL A 235 -9.27 -8.52 8.97
C VAL A 235 -8.26 -9.39 8.21
N ASP A 236 -7.16 -8.78 7.76
CA ASP A 236 -5.96 -9.34 7.13
C ASP A 236 -6.18 -9.99 5.76
N THR A 237 -7.17 -10.86 5.60
CA THR A 237 -7.49 -11.59 4.36
C THR A 237 -8.98 -12.00 4.34
N SER A 238 -9.37 -12.89 3.43
CA SER A 238 -10.70 -13.50 3.40
C SER A 238 -10.97 -14.32 4.67
N ARG A 239 -12.24 -14.52 4.99
CA ARG A 239 -12.65 -15.40 6.09
C ARG A 239 -12.17 -16.85 5.86
N GLU A 240 -12.21 -17.29 4.62
CA GLU A 240 -11.90 -18.64 4.18
C GLU A 240 -10.40 -18.95 4.28
N PHE A 241 -9.54 -17.97 4.01
CA PHE A 241 -8.08 -18.13 4.06
C PHE A 241 -7.48 -17.80 5.43
N TYR A 242 -8.18 -17.05 6.27
CA TYR A 242 -7.70 -16.60 7.58
C TYR A 242 -7.07 -17.71 8.46
N PRO A 243 -7.66 -18.93 8.57
CA PRO A 243 -7.09 -20.01 9.40
C PRO A 243 -5.72 -20.52 8.92
N ASN A 244 -5.33 -20.26 7.66
CA ASN A 244 -3.99 -20.62 7.16
C ASN A 244 -2.90 -19.67 7.63
N VAL A 245 -3.29 -18.50 8.15
CA VAL A 245 -2.36 -17.41 8.51
C VAL A 245 -2.32 -17.17 10.01
N ILE A 246 -3.47 -17.30 10.68
CA ILE A 246 -3.65 -17.00 12.11
C ILE A 246 -4.60 -18.04 12.70
N THR A 247 -4.23 -18.69 13.81
CA THR A 247 -5.08 -19.70 14.48
C THR A 247 -5.42 -19.33 15.92
N THR A 248 -4.69 -18.42 16.57
CA THR A 248 -4.92 -18.03 17.98
C THR A 248 -6.15 -17.13 18.21
N ARG A 249 -6.84 -16.75 17.14
CA ARG A 249 -8.08 -15.96 17.16
C ARG A 249 -8.92 -16.27 15.92
N SER A 250 -10.23 -16.18 16.07
CA SER A 250 -11.21 -16.35 14.99
C SER A 250 -11.41 -15.05 14.19
N TYR A 251 -11.96 -15.19 12.99
CA TYR A 251 -12.37 -14.04 12.17
C TYR A 251 -13.49 -13.22 12.84
N ASP A 252 -14.42 -13.90 13.52
CA ASP A 252 -15.57 -13.27 14.18
C ASP A 252 -15.19 -12.44 15.41
N GLU A 253 -14.18 -12.85 16.18
CA GLU A 253 -13.63 -12.02 17.26
C GLU A 253 -13.16 -10.65 16.75
N ARG A 254 -12.67 -10.60 15.51
CA ARG A 254 -12.23 -9.34 14.89
C ARG A 254 -13.41 -8.48 14.48
N LEU A 255 -14.41 -9.08 13.82
CA LEU A 255 -15.63 -8.37 13.46
C LEU A 255 -16.38 -7.86 14.69
N GLN A 256 -16.36 -8.61 15.78
CA GLN A 256 -16.93 -8.17 17.06
C GLN A 256 -16.19 -6.95 17.62
N THR A 257 -14.84 -6.97 17.57
CA THR A 257 -14.03 -5.81 17.97
C THR A 257 -14.36 -4.58 17.10
N LEU A 258 -14.54 -4.77 15.78
CA LEU A 258 -14.97 -3.70 14.88
C LEU A 258 -16.36 -3.15 15.24
N SER A 259 -17.29 -4.01 15.68
CA SER A 259 -18.59 -3.55 16.19
C SER A 259 -18.41 -2.69 17.44
N HIS A 260 -17.66 -3.15 18.45
CA HIS A 260 -17.43 -2.37 19.67
C HIS A 260 -16.83 -0.98 19.38
N VAL A 261 -15.86 -0.91 18.47
CA VAL A 261 -15.25 0.36 18.04
C VAL A 261 -16.28 1.29 17.39
N ARG A 262 -17.07 0.75 16.46
CA ARG A 262 -18.11 1.51 15.73
C ARG A 262 -19.22 1.98 16.66
N ASP A 263 -19.71 1.10 17.52
CA ASP A 263 -20.81 1.37 18.47
C ASP A 263 -20.37 2.40 19.53
N ALA A 264 -19.07 2.47 19.86
CA ALA A 264 -18.49 3.54 20.68
C ALA A 264 -18.29 4.87 19.91
N GLY A 265 -18.58 4.94 18.61
CA GLY A 265 -18.40 6.14 17.79
C GLY A 265 -16.94 6.46 17.47
N ILE A 266 -16.05 5.47 17.48
CA ILE A 266 -14.65 5.59 17.04
C ILE A 266 -14.57 5.21 15.56
N ASN A 267 -13.77 5.94 14.76
CA ASN A 267 -13.57 5.59 13.36
C ASN A 267 -12.87 4.23 13.23
N VAL A 268 -13.42 3.34 12.41
CA VAL A 268 -12.81 2.04 12.12
C VAL A 268 -11.69 2.22 11.08
N CYS A 269 -10.50 1.74 11.41
CA CYS A 269 -9.41 1.50 10.46
C CYS A 269 -9.24 -0.02 10.31
N SER A 270 -9.62 -0.59 9.17
CA SER A 270 -9.54 -2.04 8.95
C SER A 270 -9.26 -2.34 7.49
N GLY A 271 -8.23 -3.16 7.25
CA GLY A 271 -7.88 -3.62 5.92
C GLY A 271 -7.18 -4.97 5.95
N GLY A 272 -6.23 -5.17 5.02
CA GLY A 272 -5.60 -6.48 4.82
C GLY A 272 -4.16 -6.44 4.34
N ILE A 273 -3.60 -7.64 4.13
CA ILE A 273 -2.23 -7.89 3.69
C ILE A 273 -2.28 -8.76 2.42
N LEU A 274 -1.63 -8.29 1.37
CA LEU A 274 -1.50 -9.00 0.11
C LEU A 274 -0.17 -9.76 0.05
N GLY A 275 -0.17 -10.98 -0.47
CA GLY A 275 1.01 -11.83 -0.61
C GLY A 275 1.23 -12.83 0.52
N LEU A 276 0.24 -13.04 1.40
CA LEU A 276 0.22 -14.08 2.43
C LEU A 276 0.22 -15.50 1.83
N GLY A 277 -0.12 -15.62 0.55
CA GLY A 277 -0.39 -16.89 -0.14
C GLY A 277 -1.86 -17.04 -0.50
N GLU A 278 -2.65 -15.99 -0.24
CA GLU A 278 -4.04 -15.86 -0.63
C GLU A 278 -4.20 -15.78 -2.15
N SER A 279 -5.32 -16.28 -2.65
CA SER A 279 -5.74 -16.17 -4.04
C SER A 279 -6.31 -14.79 -4.37
N SER A 280 -6.59 -14.52 -5.65
CA SER A 280 -7.34 -13.31 -6.03
C SER A 280 -8.76 -13.30 -5.48
N GLU A 281 -9.38 -14.47 -5.36
CA GLU A 281 -10.72 -14.69 -4.81
C GLU A 281 -10.73 -14.34 -3.32
N ASP A 282 -9.65 -14.63 -2.59
CA ASP A 282 -9.50 -14.23 -1.20
C ASP A 282 -9.40 -12.71 -1.04
N ARG A 283 -8.77 -12.01 -1.99
CA ARG A 283 -8.74 -10.54 -2.00
C ARG A 283 -10.12 -9.95 -2.26
N VAL A 284 -10.90 -10.57 -3.14
CA VAL A 284 -12.33 -10.25 -3.30
C VAL A 284 -13.10 -10.51 -2.00
N GLY A 285 -12.82 -11.60 -1.29
CA GLY A 285 -13.42 -11.90 0.02
C GLY A 285 -13.07 -10.88 1.12
N LEU A 286 -11.81 -10.41 1.15
CA LEU A 286 -11.37 -9.31 2.01
C LEU A 286 -12.17 -8.03 1.71
N LEU A 287 -12.20 -7.62 0.44
CA LEU A 287 -12.91 -6.43 -0.01
C LEU A 287 -14.40 -6.50 0.32
N HIS A 288 -15.02 -7.65 0.04
CA HIS A 288 -16.42 -7.92 0.38
C HIS A 288 -16.67 -7.75 1.88
N THR A 289 -15.82 -8.31 2.73
CA THR A 289 -16.01 -8.20 4.18
C THR A 289 -16.02 -6.74 4.63
N VAL A 290 -15.05 -5.94 4.20
CA VAL A 290 -14.95 -4.54 4.67
C VAL A 290 -16.01 -3.63 4.03
N SER A 291 -16.43 -3.91 2.79
CA SER A 291 -17.46 -3.12 2.08
C SER A 291 -18.90 -3.51 2.45
N THR A 292 -19.09 -4.57 3.24
CA THR A 292 -20.42 -5.02 3.70
C THR A 292 -20.60 -4.91 5.22
N LEU A 293 -19.65 -4.28 5.91
CA LEU A 293 -19.86 -3.84 7.29
C LEU A 293 -21.06 -2.86 7.35
N PRO A 294 -21.73 -2.72 8.52
CA PRO A 294 -22.85 -1.77 8.68
C PRO A 294 -22.51 -0.33 8.30
N SER A 295 -21.22 0.03 8.34
CA SER A 295 -20.66 1.20 7.69
C SER A 295 -19.27 0.83 7.17
N HIS A 296 -18.89 1.34 6.00
CA HIS A 296 -17.50 1.22 5.52
C HIS A 296 -16.50 1.72 6.57
N PRO A 297 -15.29 1.12 6.64
CA PRO A 297 -14.23 1.66 7.48
C PRO A 297 -13.90 3.09 7.03
N GLU A 298 -13.51 3.94 7.99
CA GLU A 298 -13.02 5.29 7.68
C GLU A 298 -11.70 5.22 6.91
N SER A 299 -10.84 4.27 7.28
CA SER A 299 -9.58 4.01 6.58
C SER A 299 -9.42 2.52 6.28
N PHE A 300 -9.08 2.21 5.04
CA PHE A 300 -8.76 0.87 4.55
C PHE A 300 -7.27 0.80 4.22
N PRO A 301 -6.42 0.30 5.14
CA PRO A 301 -5.02 0.07 4.86
C PRO A 301 -4.80 -1.16 3.98
N VAL A 302 -4.12 -0.96 2.85
CA VAL A 302 -3.64 -2.03 1.99
C VAL A 302 -2.15 -2.24 2.26
N ASN A 303 -1.83 -3.38 2.85
CA ASN A 303 -0.46 -3.77 3.14
C ASN A 303 0.01 -4.77 2.09
N ALA A 304 1.27 -4.69 1.68
CA ALA A 304 1.96 -5.82 1.08
C ALA A 304 2.70 -6.58 2.18
N LEU A 305 2.73 -7.92 2.08
CA LEU A 305 3.56 -8.73 2.95
C LEU A 305 5.01 -8.24 2.84
N VAL A 306 5.59 -7.92 4.00
CA VAL A 306 7.04 -7.72 4.14
C VAL A 306 7.59 -9.06 4.65
N PRO A 307 8.30 -9.85 3.82
CA PRO A 307 8.86 -11.11 4.26
C PRO A 307 9.94 -10.86 5.31
N ILE A 308 9.75 -11.40 6.51
CA ILE A 308 10.72 -11.26 7.61
C ILE A 308 11.30 -12.62 7.92
N LYS A 309 12.63 -12.72 7.81
CA LYS A 309 13.38 -13.94 8.13
C LYS A 309 13.00 -14.45 9.52
N GLY A 310 12.77 -15.77 9.62
CA GLY A 310 12.35 -16.44 10.85
C GLY A 310 10.85 -16.53 11.06
N THR A 311 10.03 -15.75 10.34
CA THR A 311 8.58 -15.99 10.27
C THR A 311 8.27 -17.11 9.27
N PRO A 312 7.14 -17.84 9.40
CA PRO A 312 6.74 -18.85 8.42
C PRO A 312 6.62 -18.34 6.98
N LEU A 313 6.35 -17.05 6.79
CA LEU A 313 6.24 -16.41 5.46
C LEU A 313 7.51 -15.64 5.06
N GLY A 314 8.63 -15.84 5.78
CA GLY A 314 9.86 -15.05 5.62
C GLY A 314 10.57 -15.19 4.27
N ASP A 315 10.39 -16.32 3.59
CA ASP A 315 11.02 -16.61 2.29
C ASP A 315 10.06 -16.42 1.10
N ARG A 316 8.87 -15.87 1.33
CA ARG A 316 7.89 -15.65 0.26
C ARG A 316 8.33 -14.50 -0.66
N PRO A 317 8.07 -14.60 -1.97
CA PRO A 317 8.21 -13.46 -2.85
C PRO A 317 7.20 -12.37 -2.47
N MET A 318 7.60 -11.11 -2.69
CA MET A 318 6.68 -9.98 -2.55
C MET A 318 5.54 -10.10 -3.56
N VAL A 319 4.38 -9.56 -3.20
CA VAL A 319 3.23 -9.50 -4.09
C VAL A 319 3.53 -8.64 -5.32
N GLU A 320 3.05 -9.07 -6.49
CA GLU A 320 3.12 -8.28 -7.71
C GLU A 320 2.43 -6.93 -7.57
N PHE A 321 3.05 -5.88 -8.08
CA PHE A 321 2.52 -4.51 -8.00
C PHE A 321 1.11 -4.40 -8.61
N THR A 322 0.83 -5.12 -9.69
CA THR A 322 -0.49 -5.13 -10.33
C THR A 322 -1.60 -5.63 -9.39
N SER A 323 -1.29 -6.51 -8.44
CA SER A 323 -2.24 -6.95 -7.42
C SER A 323 -2.52 -5.85 -6.39
N MET A 324 -1.49 -5.10 -6.00
CA MET A 324 -1.63 -3.94 -5.11
C MET A 324 -2.50 -2.86 -5.77
N LEU A 325 -2.16 -2.46 -7.00
CA LEU A 325 -2.89 -1.46 -7.76
C LEU A 325 -4.36 -1.87 -7.98
N ARG A 326 -4.59 -3.12 -8.36
CA ARG A 326 -5.94 -3.68 -8.53
C ARG A 326 -6.77 -3.64 -7.25
N THR A 327 -6.16 -3.98 -6.11
CA THR A 327 -6.83 -3.95 -4.81
C THR A 327 -7.18 -2.52 -4.40
N ILE A 328 -6.25 -1.57 -4.56
CA ILE A 328 -6.47 -0.15 -4.27
C ILE A 328 -7.59 0.42 -5.15
N ALA A 329 -7.52 0.19 -6.47
CA ALA A 329 -8.49 0.70 -7.42
C ALA A 329 -9.90 0.11 -7.17
N THR A 330 -9.99 -1.19 -6.90
CA THR A 330 -11.26 -1.83 -6.54
C THR A 330 -11.80 -1.26 -5.23
N ALA A 331 -10.96 -1.14 -4.19
CA ALA A 331 -11.37 -0.59 -2.90
C ALA A 331 -11.89 0.85 -3.03
N ARG A 332 -11.25 1.70 -3.84
CA ARG A 332 -11.72 3.05 -4.14
C ARG A 332 -13.11 3.05 -4.80
N ILE A 333 -13.35 2.17 -5.77
CA ILE A 333 -14.65 2.12 -6.45
C ILE A 333 -15.77 1.69 -5.49
N ILE A 334 -15.55 0.64 -4.70
CA ILE A 334 -16.60 0.05 -3.85
C ILE A 334 -16.79 0.79 -2.51
N MET A 335 -15.76 1.48 -2.02
CA MET A 335 -15.78 2.29 -0.79
C MET A 335 -15.36 3.75 -1.10
N PRO A 336 -16.18 4.51 -1.83
CA PRO A 336 -15.74 5.76 -2.45
C PRO A 336 -15.43 6.89 -1.47
N SER A 337 -15.99 6.87 -0.25
CA SER A 337 -15.68 7.84 0.81
C SER A 337 -14.53 7.44 1.74
N THR A 338 -14.01 6.22 1.61
CA THR A 338 -13.00 5.68 2.53
C THR A 338 -11.60 6.18 2.18
N ILE A 339 -10.79 6.46 3.20
CA ILE A 339 -9.36 6.74 3.03
C ILE A 339 -8.63 5.44 2.72
N ILE A 340 -8.09 5.32 1.51
CA ILE A 340 -7.34 4.13 1.08
C ILE A 340 -5.85 4.38 1.35
N ARG A 341 -5.27 3.62 2.27
CA ARG A 341 -3.88 3.84 2.73
C ARG A 341 -2.92 2.83 2.12
N ILE A 342 -1.84 3.32 1.50
CA ILE A 342 -0.67 2.49 1.20
C ILE A 342 0.10 2.33 2.51
N ALA A 343 0.00 1.16 3.13
CA ALA A 343 0.51 0.90 4.46
C ALA A 343 1.86 0.17 4.42
N ALA A 344 1.98 -1.02 5.02
CA ALA A 344 3.23 -1.78 5.01
C ALA A 344 3.61 -2.23 3.60
N GLY A 345 4.93 -2.28 3.33
CA GLY A 345 5.48 -2.60 2.01
C GLY A 345 5.68 -1.42 1.07
N ARG A 346 5.29 -0.18 1.45
CA ARG A 346 5.54 1.01 0.62
C ARG A 346 7.02 1.23 0.32
N LYS A 347 7.91 0.96 1.29
CA LYS A 347 9.36 1.18 1.16
C LYS A 347 10.00 0.40 -0.01
N THR A 348 9.38 -0.70 -0.44
CA THR A 348 9.87 -1.51 -1.56
C THR A 348 9.27 -1.12 -2.91
N MET A 349 8.36 -0.13 -2.94
CA MET A 349 7.79 0.42 -4.17
C MET A 349 8.66 1.55 -4.71
N SER A 350 8.87 1.55 -6.03
CA SER A 350 9.43 2.73 -6.69
C SER A 350 8.47 3.90 -6.57
N GLU A 351 9.00 5.11 -6.74
CA GLU A 351 8.21 6.34 -6.65
C GLU A 351 7.05 6.35 -7.65
N GLU A 352 7.26 5.90 -8.88
CA GLU A 352 6.24 5.85 -9.93
C GLU A 352 5.11 4.87 -9.59
N LYS A 353 5.44 3.76 -8.90
CA LYS A 353 4.44 2.81 -8.40
C LYS A 353 3.57 3.46 -7.33
N GLN A 354 4.16 4.25 -6.44
CA GLN A 354 3.42 5.01 -5.43
C GLN A 354 2.53 6.07 -6.09
N ALA A 355 3.07 6.84 -7.04
CA ALA A 355 2.32 7.82 -7.83
C ALA A 355 1.12 7.21 -8.55
N LEU A 356 1.29 6.03 -9.15
CA LEU A 356 0.19 5.31 -9.80
C LEU A 356 -0.87 4.82 -8.79
N CYS A 357 -0.47 4.40 -7.60
CA CYS A 357 -1.41 4.09 -6.52
C CYS A 357 -2.20 5.33 -6.07
N PHE A 358 -1.56 6.50 -5.93
CA PHE A 358 -2.25 7.75 -5.61
C PHE A 358 -3.24 8.13 -6.70
N MET A 359 -2.82 8.06 -7.97
CA MET A 359 -3.70 8.31 -9.11
C MET A 359 -4.91 7.37 -9.14
N ALA A 360 -4.73 6.10 -8.79
CA ALA A 360 -5.80 5.11 -8.70
C ALA A 360 -6.71 5.26 -7.47
N GLY A 361 -6.40 6.19 -6.56
CA GLY A 361 -7.27 6.60 -5.46
C GLY A 361 -6.80 6.21 -4.06
N ALA A 362 -5.55 5.76 -3.90
CA ALA A 362 -4.91 5.81 -2.59
C ALA A 362 -4.73 7.28 -2.16
N ASN A 363 -4.97 7.59 -0.90
CA ASN A 363 -4.90 8.97 -0.37
C ASN A 363 -4.45 9.02 1.08
N ALA A 364 -3.66 8.03 1.51
CA ALA A 364 -2.97 8.05 2.78
C ALA A 364 -1.70 7.19 2.76
N ILE A 365 -0.73 7.54 3.61
CA ILE A 365 0.51 6.79 3.83
C ILE A 365 0.96 6.84 5.29
N PHE A 366 1.84 5.91 5.68
CA PHE A 366 2.64 6.06 6.90
C PHE A 366 3.93 6.83 6.61
N THR A 367 4.30 7.86 7.38
CA THR A 367 5.55 8.61 7.18
C THR A 367 6.38 8.65 8.46
N GLY A 368 7.71 8.56 8.31
CA GLY A 368 8.68 8.59 9.40
C GLY A 368 9.81 7.60 9.21
N GLU A 369 10.74 7.53 10.16
CA GLU A 369 11.93 6.68 10.04
C GLU A 369 11.60 5.17 10.05
N LYS A 370 10.55 4.77 10.77
CA LYS A 370 10.19 3.37 10.98
C LYS A 370 8.69 3.18 11.17
N MET A 371 8.21 1.98 10.89
CA MET A 371 6.88 1.50 11.30
C MET A 371 7.00 0.72 12.63
N LEU A 372 6.33 -0.43 12.75
CA LEU A 372 6.35 -1.22 13.98
C LEU A 372 7.70 -1.92 14.20
N THR A 373 8.16 -2.66 13.20
CA THR A 373 9.42 -3.44 13.23
C THR A 373 10.19 -3.38 11.91
N THR A 374 9.68 -2.63 10.92
CA THR A 374 10.26 -2.50 9.58
C THR A 374 10.53 -1.04 9.27
N GLU A 375 11.39 -0.80 8.30
CA GLU A 375 11.66 0.53 7.76
C GLU A 375 10.40 1.18 7.16
N CYS A 376 10.41 2.50 7.09
CA CYS A 376 9.41 3.31 6.42
C CYS A 376 10.11 4.33 5.51
N ASN A 377 9.37 5.05 4.67
CA ASN A 377 9.95 6.19 3.95
C ASN A 377 9.96 7.41 4.89
N GLY A 378 11.11 8.09 4.92
CA GLY A 378 11.33 9.21 5.83
C GLY A 378 10.54 10.46 5.42
N TRP A 379 10.36 11.39 6.35
CA TRP A 379 9.60 12.62 6.10
C TRP A 379 10.15 13.45 4.94
N ASP A 380 11.47 13.59 4.83
CA ASP A 380 12.10 14.39 3.77
C ASP A 380 11.99 13.70 2.39
N GLU A 381 12.03 12.36 2.37
CA GLU A 381 11.82 11.54 1.17
C GLU A 381 10.37 11.70 0.67
N ASP A 382 9.39 11.57 1.57
CA ASP A 382 7.97 11.75 1.26
C ASP A 382 7.68 13.19 0.83
N ALA A 383 8.23 14.20 1.52
CA ALA A 383 8.05 15.62 1.16
C ALA A 383 8.61 15.95 -0.23
N ALA A 384 9.78 15.39 -0.57
CA ALA A 384 10.37 15.58 -1.89
C ALA A 384 9.53 14.90 -2.99
N MET A 385 9.01 13.70 -2.74
CA MET A 385 8.07 13.03 -3.65
C MET A 385 6.81 13.87 -3.84
N PHE A 386 6.22 14.38 -2.75
CA PHE A 386 5.00 15.19 -2.81
C PHE A 386 5.21 16.45 -3.67
N GLY A 387 6.34 17.14 -3.50
CA GLY A 387 6.70 18.29 -4.33
C GLY A 387 6.83 17.96 -5.82
N ARG A 388 7.35 16.78 -6.18
CA ARG A 388 7.48 16.33 -7.58
C ARG A 388 6.13 15.98 -8.21
N TRP A 389 5.24 15.34 -7.46
CA TRP A 389 3.96 14.81 -7.97
C TRP A 389 2.77 15.74 -7.73
N GLY A 390 2.99 16.93 -7.15
CA GLY A 390 1.92 17.90 -6.88
C GLY A 390 0.94 17.43 -5.80
N LEU A 391 1.45 16.71 -4.81
CA LEU A 391 0.69 16.23 -3.65
C LEU A 391 0.94 17.13 -2.44
N GLU A 392 -0.05 17.21 -1.56
CA GLU A 392 0.01 17.98 -0.32
C GLU A 392 -0.53 17.18 0.88
N PRO A 393 -0.04 17.44 2.10
CA PRO A 393 -0.57 16.80 3.30
C PRO A 393 -2.03 17.21 3.58
N MET A 394 -2.92 16.21 3.70
CA MET A 394 -4.30 16.42 4.14
C MET A 394 -4.33 16.94 5.59
N LYS A 395 -5.14 17.97 5.85
CA LYS A 395 -5.27 18.58 7.19
C LYS A 395 -5.92 17.63 8.21
N SER A 396 -5.54 17.78 9.47
CA SER A 396 -6.11 16.99 10.56
C SER A 396 -7.59 17.35 10.78
N PHE A 397 -8.44 16.34 11.02
CA PHE A 397 -9.91 16.46 11.16
C PHE A 397 -10.65 16.97 9.93
N ASP A 398 -9.94 17.28 8.84
CA ASP A 398 -10.53 17.69 7.59
C ASP A 398 -10.77 16.44 6.75
N LYS A 399 -12.03 15.99 6.69
CA LYS A 399 -12.44 15.11 5.61
C LYS A 399 -12.80 16.05 4.47
N SER A 400 -11.90 16.18 3.48
CA SER A 400 -12.07 17.11 2.37
C SER A 400 -13.55 17.06 1.93
N PRO A 401 -14.26 18.21 1.87
CA PRO A 401 -15.67 18.22 1.52
C PRO A 401 -15.87 17.52 0.19
N GLN A 402 -16.98 16.78 0.05
CA GLN A 402 -17.29 16.16 -1.23
C GLN A 402 -17.23 17.22 -2.33
N PRO A 403 -16.40 17.05 -3.36
CA PRO A 403 -16.45 17.90 -4.55
C PRO A 403 -17.90 18.04 -5.00
N ALA A 404 -18.35 19.28 -5.20
CA ALA A 404 -19.68 19.51 -5.74
C ALA A 404 -19.81 18.74 -7.08
N PRO A 405 -20.98 18.17 -7.39
CA PRO A 405 -21.21 17.33 -8.58
C PRO A 405 -20.79 17.97 -9.92
N GLU A 406 -20.62 19.30 -9.94
CA GLU A 406 -20.36 20.10 -11.11
C GLU A 406 -18.90 20.54 -11.28
N THR A 407 -17.96 20.00 -10.49
CA THR A 407 -16.55 20.35 -10.67
C THR A 407 -16.04 19.71 -11.96
N ARG A 408 -16.24 20.42 -13.07
CA ARG A 408 -15.69 20.11 -14.39
C ARG A 408 -14.20 19.88 -14.19
N VAL A 409 -13.77 18.66 -14.51
CA VAL A 409 -12.37 18.33 -14.73
C VAL A 409 -11.89 19.27 -15.84
N LEU A 410 -10.96 20.17 -15.52
CA LEU A 410 -10.23 20.97 -16.50
C LEU A 410 -9.26 20.10 -17.29
#